data_AF-A0A2R5FIW4-F1
#
_entry.id   AF-A0A2R5FIW4-F1
#
_cell.length_a   1.000
_cell.length_b   1.000
_cell.length_c   1.000
_cell.angle_alpha   90.00
_cell.angle_beta   90.00
_cell.angle_gamma   90.00
#
_symmetry.space_group_name_H-M   'P 1'
#
loop_
_entity.id
_entity.type
_entity.pdbx_description
1 polymer ?
#
loop_
_entity_poly.entity_id
_entity_poly.type
_entity_poly.pdbx_seq_one_letter_code
_entity_poly.pdbx_strand_id
1 'polypeptide(L)'
;MERFDECLVFVDNWDRPAPLARMWCAWEIYGALKSSTPLEPISAPGADERLVELMQADSYQDIPKVLLDFDLAHARCHAEADFDTIGKALQRIEGGHAGFQAAVLAKMRQLLVMTANRVLKARMAADGCTIEVARMMTNLAWAFRDQGYYDTALELNQKALEIRREKLGPNDADTATAMNDLACVLKLQGEYDAALKLFQEALAIR
;
A
#
# COMPACT_ATOMS: atom_id res chain seq x y z
N MET A 1 17.26 20.03 22.08
CA MET A 1 16.45 19.61 20.92
C MET A 1 17.04 18.28 20.48
N GLU A 2 16.43 17.18 20.87
CA GLU A 2 16.92 15.83 20.54
C GLU A 2 16.96 15.72 19.01
N ARG A 3 18.12 15.35 18.47
CA ARG A 3 18.21 14.93 17.06
C ARG A 3 17.61 13.53 17.04
N PHE A 4 16.45 13.40 16.41
CA PHE A 4 15.94 12.08 16.07
C PHE A 4 16.88 11.49 15.02
N ASP A 5 17.45 10.32 15.30
CA ASP A 5 18.27 9.56 14.35
C ASP A 5 17.40 8.98 13.20
N GLU A 6 16.07 9.15 13.30
CA GLU A 6 15.04 8.61 12.42
C GLU A 6 14.10 9.71 11.93
N CYS A 7 13.63 9.61 10.69
CA CYS A 7 12.65 10.54 10.13
C CYS A 7 11.24 9.97 10.33
N LEU A 8 10.41 10.70 11.06
CA LEU A 8 9.04 10.30 11.39
C LEU A 8 8.07 10.83 10.33
N VAL A 9 7.33 9.92 9.70
CA VAL A 9 6.29 10.29 8.74
C VAL A 9 4.92 10.12 9.40
N PHE A 10 4.25 11.24 9.64
CA PHE A 10 2.88 11.25 10.14
C PHE A 10 1.92 11.08 8.98
N VAL A 11 1.11 10.02 9.02
CA VAL A 11 0.00 9.81 8.08
C VAL A 11 -1.29 10.13 8.84
N ASP A 12 -1.80 11.36 8.69
CA ASP A 12 -3.05 11.80 9.32
C ASP A 12 -4.20 11.73 8.32
N ASN A 13 -5.29 11.05 8.69
CA ASN A 13 -6.54 10.84 7.94
C ASN A 13 -6.42 10.30 6.51
N TRP A 14 -6.78 9.02 6.32
CA TRP A 14 -6.73 8.33 5.03
C TRP A 14 -7.62 8.95 3.92
N ASP A 15 -8.64 9.75 4.25
CA ASP A 15 -9.48 10.43 3.25
C ASP A 15 -8.82 11.69 2.65
N ARG A 16 -7.84 12.24 3.36
CA ARG A 16 -6.99 13.37 2.97
C ARG A 16 -5.71 13.25 3.77
N PRO A 17 -4.76 12.38 3.37
CA PRO A 17 -3.53 12.26 4.13
C PRO A 17 -2.95 13.67 4.22
N ALA A 18 -2.91 14.23 5.43
CA ALA A 18 -2.24 15.49 5.68
C ALA A 18 -0.75 15.26 5.98
N PRO A 19 0.03 14.73 5.03
CA PRO A 19 1.41 15.12 4.92
C PRO A 19 1.68 15.69 3.52
N LEU A 20 2.63 16.63 3.41
CA LEU A 20 3.15 17.21 2.15
C LEU A 20 2.48 18.48 1.60
N ALA A 21 1.55 19.11 2.32
CA ALA A 21 1.34 20.56 2.10
C ALA A 21 2.58 21.40 2.42
N ARG A 22 3.61 20.78 3.02
CA ARG A 22 4.93 21.36 3.33
C ARG A 22 6.00 20.66 2.49
N MET A 23 6.57 21.36 1.51
CA MET A 23 7.63 20.85 0.63
C MET A 23 8.83 20.28 1.41
N TRP A 24 9.07 20.78 2.62
CA TRP A 24 10.15 20.30 3.49
C TRP A 24 9.99 18.84 3.93
N CYS A 25 8.77 18.38 4.20
CA CYS A 25 8.54 16.97 4.57
C CYS A 25 8.82 16.02 3.39
N ALA A 26 8.49 16.44 2.16
CA ALA A 26 8.83 15.68 0.96
C ALA A 26 10.35 15.62 0.76
N TRP A 27 11.03 16.73 1.03
CA TRP A 27 12.48 16.84 0.98
C TRP A 27 13.17 15.96 2.02
N GLU A 28 12.63 15.88 3.24
CA GLU A 28 13.15 15.01 4.31
C GLU A 28 13.01 13.53 3.97
N ILE A 29 11.86 13.11 3.41
CA ILE A 29 11.67 11.74 2.93
C ILE A 29 12.67 11.41 1.83
N TYR A 30 12.84 12.33 0.86
CA TYR A 30 13.82 12.15 -0.21
C TYR A 30 15.26 12.11 0.31
N GLY A 31 15.59 12.96 1.28
CA GLY A 31 16.88 12.94 1.97
C GLY A 31 17.14 11.60 2.65
N ALA A 32 16.18 11.11 3.43
CA ALA A 32 16.25 9.82 4.10
C ALA A 32 16.44 8.65 3.11
N LEU A 33 15.76 8.70 1.96
CA LEU A 33 15.96 7.72 0.88
C LEU A 33 17.40 7.71 0.36
N LYS A 34 18.03 8.88 0.20
CA LYS A 34 19.40 8.98 -0.30
C LYS A 34 20.45 8.62 0.74
N SER A 35 20.19 8.90 2.02
CA SER A 35 21.06 8.51 3.13
C SER A 35 20.82 7.08 3.61
N SER A 36 19.84 6.37 3.04
CA SER A 36 19.40 5.05 3.53
C SER A 36 18.99 5.07 5.02
N THR A 37 18.52 6.24 5.49
CA THR A 37 17.99 6.39 6.84
C THR A 37 16.64 5.69 6.90
N PRO A 38 16.38 4.86 7.94
CA PRO A 38 15.07 4.23 8.11
C PRO A 38 13.98 5.29 8.28
N LEU A 39 12.83 5.02 7.66
CA LEU A 39 11.62 5.84 7.76
C LEU A 39 10.57 5.01 8.48
N GLU A 40 10.17 5.46 9.65
CA GLU A 40 9.12 4.80 10.44
C GLU A 40 7.79 5.57 10.29
N PRO A 41 6.72 4.90 9.83
CA PRO A 41 5.41 5.52 9.77
C PRO A 41 4.80 5.59 11.17
N ILE A 42 4.41 6.78 11.61
CA ILE A 42 3.61 6.98 12.82
C ILE A 42 2.17 7.20 12.41
N SER A 43 1.29 6.39 12.96
CA SER A 43 -0.16 6.49 12.77
C SER A 43 -0.79 7.24 13.94
N ALA A 44 -1.69 8.18 13.65
CA ALA A 44 -2.49 8.81 14.70
C ALA A 44 -3.39 7.78 15.40
N PRO A 45 -3.73 7.97 16.69
CA PRO A 45 -4.73 7.13 17.36
C PRO A 45 -6.04 7.06 16.55
N GLY A 46 -6.54 5.86 16.27
CA GLY A 46 -7.74 5.64 15.44
C GLY A 46 -7.48 5.57 13.91
N ALA A 47 -6.28 5.90 13.43
CA ALA A 47 -5.95 5.77 12.01
C ALA A 47 -5.97 4.31 11.52
N ASP A 48 -5.69 3.36 12.41
CA ASP A 48 -5.77 1.93 12.11
C ASP A 48 -7.23 1.48 11.88
N GLU A 49 -8.21 2.06 12.60
CA GLU A 49 -9.64 1.70 12.47
C GLU A 49 -10.19 2.09 11.10
N ARG A 50 -9.88 3.30 10.62
CA ARG A 50 -10.25 3.73 9.27
C ARG A 50 -9.57 2.90 8.19
N LEU A 51 -8.31 2.50 8.40
CA LEU A 51 -7.64 1.59 7.47
C LEU A 51 -8.33 0.22 7.44
N VAL A 52 -8.79 -0.28 8.59
CA VAL A 52 -9.63 -1.49 8.67
C VAL A 52 -10.92 -1.30 7.88
N GLU A 53 -11.63 -0.19 8.03
CA GLU A 53 -12.84 0.11 7.24
C GLU A 53 -12.56 0.09 5.74
N LEU A 54 -11.49 0.75 5.29
CA LEU A 54 -11.09 0.77 3.88
C LEU A 54 -10.73 -0.63 3.36
N MET A 55 -10.03 -1.43 4.18
CA MET A 55 -9.70 -2.82 3.85
C MET A 55 -10.93 -3.73 3.84
N GLN A 56 -11.98 -3.40 4.60
CA GLN A 56 -13.23 -4.16 4.65
C GLN A 56 -14.27 -3.72 3.63
N ALA A 57 -14.12 -2.53 3.06
CA ALA A 57 -15.02 -2.00 2.04
C ALA A 57 -15.02 -2.87 0.78
N ASP A 58 -16.13 -2.88 0.05
CA ASP A 58 -16.24 -3.59 -1.24
C ASP A 58 -15.42 -2.93 -2.37
N SER A 59 -14.83 -1.75 -2.10
CA SER A 59 -14.07 -0.95 -3.05
C SER A 59 -12.60 -0.84 -2.63
N TYR A 60 -11.79 -1.79 -3.10
CA TYR A 60 -10.34 -1.75 -2.92
C TYR A 60 -9.68 -0.53 -3.59
N GLN A 61 -10.36 0.09 -4.57
CA GLN A 61 -9.89 1.27 -5.30
C GLN A 61 -9.70 2.49 -4.42
N ASP A 62 -10.32 2.51 -3.24
CA ASP A 62 -10.19 3.62 -2.31
C ASP A 62 -8.88 3.54 -1.50
N ILE A 63 -8.27 2.36 -1.38
CA ILE A 63 -6.97 2.18 -0.70
C ILE A 63 -5.83 2.91 -1.46
N PRO A 64 -5.68 2.76 -2.78
CA PRO A 64 -4.71 3.56 -3.55
C PRO A 64 -5.07 5.04 -3.67
N LYS A 65 -6.36 5.42 -3.63
CA LYS A 65 -6.79 6.82 -3.74
C LYS A 65 -6.24 7.69 -2.61
N VAL A 66 -6.09 7.13 -1.41
CA VAL A 66 -5.34 7.76 -0.33
C VAL A 66 -4.01 8.31 -0.84
N LEU A 67 -3.29 7.54 -1.66
CA LEU A 67 -1.96 7.94 -2.15
C LEU A 67 -1.99 8.83 -3.40
N LEU A 68 -3.10 8.82 -4.15
CA LEU A 68 -3.26 9.64 -5.35
C LEU A 68 -3.45 11.12 -5.02
N ASP A 69 -3.90 11.45 -3.81
CA ASP A 69 -4.10 12.83 -3.36
C ASP A 69 -2.80 13.53 -2.89
N PHE A 70 -1.64 12.87 -2.97
CA PHE A 70 -0.35 13.51 -2.71
C PHE A 70 0.07 14.42 -3.86
N ASP A 71 -0.46 15.63 -3.85
CA ASP A 71 -0.08 16.68 -4.79
C ASP A 71 1.22 17.39 -4.36
N LEU A 72 2.34 16.76 -4.70
CA LEU A 72 3.67 17.35 -4.51
C LEU A 72 3.92 18.55 -5.43
N ALA A 73 3.15 18.72 -6.51
CA ALA A 73 3.31 19.86 -7.42
C ALA A 73 2.79 21.16 -6.80
N HIS A 74 1.83 21.08 -5.88
CA HIS A 74 1.29 22.21 -5.13
C HIS A 74 1.73 22.26 -3.65
N ALA A 75 2.73 21.45 -3.27
CA ALA A 75 3.32 21.49 -1.94
C ALA A 75 3.84 22.90 -1.63
N ARG A 76 3.46 23.47 -0.48
CA ARG A 76 3.82 24.85 -0.13
C ARG A 76 5.11 24.88 0.69
N CYS A 77 5.97 25.86 0.45
CA CYS A 77 6.99 26.27 1.41
C CYS A 77 6.43 27.38 2.29
N HIS A 78 6.81 27.43 3.57
CA HIS A 78 6.42 28.54 4.44
C HIS A 78 7.19 29.83 4.10
N ALA A 79 8.45 29.70 3.68
CA ALA A 79 9.25 30.81 3.16
C ALA A 79 9.54 30.62 1.66
N GLU A 80 9.46 31.72 0.90
CA GLU A 80 9.70 31.75 -0.54
C GLU A 80 11.17 31.41 -0.89
N ALA A 81 12.11 31.79 -0.02
CA ALA A 81 13.53 31.46 -0.17
C ALA A 81 13.82 29.94 -0.08
N ASP A 82 13.01 29.21 0.68
CA ASP A 82 13.13 27.74 0.78
C ASP A 82 12.68 27.07 -0.51
N PHE A 83 11.63 27.61 -1.16
CA PHE A 83 11.16 27.12 -2.45
C PHE A 83 12.24 27.24 -3.53
N ASP A 84 12.93 28.38 -3.59
CA ASP A 84 14.05 28.61 -4.50
C ASP A 84 15.23 27.67 -4.24
N THR A 85 15.53 27.44 -2.96
CA THR A 85 16.65 26.57 -2.55
C THR A 85 16.37 25.12 -2.90
N ILE A 86 15.17 24.62 -2.59
CA ILE A 86 14.71 23.27 -2.95
C ILE A 86 14.64 23.15 -4.47
N GLY A 87 14.07 24.13 -5.18
CA GLY A 87 13.96 24.14 -6.64
C GLY A 87 15.32 24.01 -7.33
N LYS A 88 16.34 24.74 -6.88
CA LYS A 88 17.73 24.60 -7.36
C LYS A 88 18.33 23.22 -7.06
N ALA A 89 18.00 22.63 -5.91
CA ALA A 89 18.46 21.30 -5.55
C ALA A 89 17.78 20.20 -6.39
N LEU A 90 16.48 20.36 -6.70
CA LEU A 90 15.70 19.46 -7.56
C LEU A 90 16.26 19.39 -8.99
N GLN A 91 16.78 20.51 -9.52
CA GLN A 91 17.44 20.53 -10.85
C GLN A 91 18.67 19.62 -10.94
N ARG A 92 19.28 19.26 -9.81
CA ARG A 92 20.47 18.40 -9.74
C ARG A 92 20.10 16.91 -9.62
N ILE A 93 18.82 16.59 -9.45
CA ILE A 93 18.31 15.22 -9.35
C ILE A 93 18.05 14.68 -10.76
N GLU A 94 18.37 13.41 -10.98
CA GLU A 94 18.02 12.70 -12.22
C GLU A 94 16.50 12.69 -12.41
N GLY A 95 16.01 13.18 -13.56
CA GLY A 95 14.58 13.37 -13.82
C GLY A 95 13.97 14.60 -13.12
N GLY A 96 14.77 15.41 -12.44
CA GLY A 96 14.36 16.69 -11.86
C GLY A 96 13.20 16.57 -10.85
N HIS A 97 12.21 17.44 -11.00
CA HIS A 97 11.01 17.43 -10.15
C HIS A 97 10.21 16.12 -10.29
N ALA A 98 10.11 15.58 -11.51
CA ALA A 98 9.39 14.34 -11.77
C ALA A 98 10.08 13.13 -11.12
N GLY A 99 11.41 13.08 -11.18
CA GLY A 99 12.20 12.03 -10.52
C GLY A 99 12.08 12.07 -8.99
N PHE A 100 12.16 13.28 -8.41
CA PHE A 100 11.90 13.49 -6.99
C PHE A 100 10.49 13.05 -6.58
N GLN A 101 9.47 13.52 -7.30
CA GLN A 101 8.07 13.18 -7.03
C GLN A 101 7.84 11.67 -7.13
N ALA A 102 8.37 11.02 -8.16
CA ALA A 102 8.26 9.58 -8.33
C ALA A 102 8.90 8.81 -7.16
N ALA A 103 10.08 9.24 -6.69
CA ALA A 103 10.79 8.60 -5.58
C ALA A 103 10.04 8.75 -4.25
N VAL A 104 9.56 9.96 -3.93
CA VAL A 104 8.80 10.22 -2.70
C VAL A 104 7.48 9.44 -2.71
N LEU A 105 6.73 9.48 -3.82
CA LEU A 105 5.47 8.73 -3.95
C LEU A 105 5.69 7.22 -3.86
N ALA A 106 6.78 6.69 -4.44
CA ALA A 106 7.12 5.27 -4.32
C ALA A 106 7.41 4.87 -2.87
N LYS A 107 8.09 5.73 -2.10
CA LYS A 107 8.33 5.47 -0.69
C LYS A 107 7.05 5.55 0.15
N MET A 108 6.20 6.54 -0.10
CA MET A 108 4.89 6.65 0.57
C MET A 108 4.01 5.42 0.29
N ARG A 109 4.00 4.94 -0.96
CA ARG A 109 3.38 3.66 -1.34
C ARG A 109 3.88 2.50 -0.48
N GLN A 110 5.20 2.37 -0.37
CA GLN A 110 5.82 1.34 0.46
C GLN A 110 5.43 1.47 1.94
N LEU A 111 5.40 2.70 2.49
CA LEU A 111 5.00 2.94 3.89
C LEU A 111 3.53 2.54 4.13
N LEU A 112 2.62 2.90 3.22
CA LEU A 112 1.22 2.49 3.32
C LEU A 112 1.07 0.97 3.32
N VAL A 113 1.78 0.29 2.41
CA VAL A 113 1.82 -1.18 2.33
C VAL A 113 2.23 -1.80 3.67
N MET A 114 3.30 -1.29 4.28
CA MET A 114 3.79 -1.81 5.56
C MET A 114 2.79 -1.57 6.69
N THR A 115 2.17 -0.40 6.74
CA THR A 115 1.12 -0.08 7.73
C THR A 115 -0.09 -0.99 7.59
N ALA A 116 -0.58 -1.19 6.36
CA ALA A 116 -1.71 -2.09 6.11
C ALA A 116 -1.40 -3.55 6.49
N ASN A 117 -0.21 -4.04 6.18
CA ASN A 117 0.22 -5.38 6.58
C ASN A 117 0.37 -5.50 8.11
N ARG A 118 0.86 -4.45 8.79
CA ARG A 118 0.91 -4.40 10.26
C ARG A 118 -0.49 -4.50 10.86
N VAL A 119 -1.44 -3.71 10.37
CA VAL A 119 -2.83 -3.71 10.85
C VAL A 119 -3.50 -5.05 10.58
N LEU A 120 -3.30 -5.64 9.40
CA LEU A 120 -3.79 -6.98 9.08
C LEU A 120 -3.25 -8.03 10.06
N LYS A 121 -1.94 -8.04 10.34
CA LYS A 121 -1.33 -8.97 11.30
C LYS A 121 -1.88 -8.77 12.72
N ALA A 122 -2.08 -7.53 13.15
CA ALA A 122 -2.69 -7.23 14.44
C ALA A 122 -4.13 -7.76 14.51
N ARG A 123 -4.90 -7.62 13.43
CA ARG A 123 -6.27 -8.16 13.35
C ARG A 123 -6.30 -9.68 13.38
N MET A 124 -5.39 -10.34 12.66
CA MET A 124 -5.23 -11.80 12.72
C MET A 124 -4.91 -12.29 14.13
N ALA A 125 -4.09 -11.55 14.89
CA ALA A 125 -3.76 -11.91 16.26
C ALA A 125 -4.92 -11.70 17.24
N ALA A 126 -5.78 -10.69 16.99
CA ALA A 126 -6.92 -10.37 17.84
C ALA A 126 -8.15 -11.27 17.57
N ASP A 127 -8.49 -11.48 16.30
CA ASP A 127 -9.74 -12.13 15.88
C ASP A 127 -9.53 -13.56 15.36
N GLY A 128 -8.29 -13.94 15.03
CA GLY A 128 -7.97 -15.18 14.33
C GLY A 128 -8.13 -15.10 12.81
N CYS A 129 -8.07 -16.26 12.16
CA CYS A 129 -8.24 -16.39 10.70
C CYS A 129 -9.73 -16.48 10.32
N THR A 130 -10.39 -15.33 10.18
CA THR A 130 -11.81 -15.24 9.79
C THR A 130 -12.00 -14.92 8.30
N ILE A 131 -13.24 -15.03 7.80
CA ILE A 131 -13.59 -14.66 6.42
C ILE A 131 -13.36 -13.17 6.17
N GLU A 132 -13.61 -12.33 7.18
CA GLU A 132 -13.36 -10.90 7.10
C GLU A 132 -11.86 -10.61 6.90
N VAL A 133 -10.99 -11.33 7.59
CA VAL A 133 -9.54 -11.25 7.41
C VAL A 133 -9.13 -11.67 5.99
N ALA A 134 -9.72 -12.74 5.45
CA ALA A 134 -9.47 -13.16 4.07
C ALA A 134 -9.93 -12.11 3.04
N ARG A 135 -11.05 -11.44 3.30
CA ARG A 135 -11.52 -10.31 2.47
C ARG A 135 -10.55 -9.14 2.51
N MET A 136 -10.09 -8.75 3.69
CA MET A 136 -9.09 -7.69 3.85
C MET A 136 -7.78 -8.02 3.09
N MET A 137 -7.32 -9.26 3.17
CA MET A 137 -6.15 -9.74 2.40
C MET A 137 -6.36 -9.58 0.89
N THR A 138 -7.54 -9.93 0.38
CA THR A 138 -7.86 -9.86 -1.06
C THR A 138 -7.87 -8.41 -1.54
N ASN A 139 -8.50 -7.51 -0.79
CA ASN A 139 -8.54 -6.08 -1.10
C ASN A 139 -7.14 -5.45 -1.11
N LEU A 140 -6.30 -5.80 -0.13
CA LEU A 140 -4.89 -5.36 -0.12
C LEU A 140 -4.09 -5.94 -1.28
N ALA A 141 -4.32 -7.21 -1.64
CA ALA A 141 -3.65 -7.84 -2.77
C ALA A 141 -3.97 -7.09 -4.08
N TRP A 142 -5.23 -6.70 -4.31
CA TRP A 142 -5.59 -5.89 -5.47
C TRP A 142 -4.95 -4.50 -5.44
N ALA A 143 -4.95 -3.82 -4.29
CA ALA A 143 -4.29 -2.53 -4.15
C ALA A 143 -2.77 -2.60 -4.43
N PHE A 144 -2.11 -3.71 -4.05
CA PHE A 144 -0.69 -3.93 -4.29
C PHE A 144 -0.39 -4.34 -5.73
N ARG A 145 -1.24 -5.17 -6.33
CA ARG A 145 -1.18 -5.51 -7.76
C ARG A 145 -1.22 -4.25 -8.63
N ASP A 146 -2.12 -3.32 -8.34
CA ASP A 146 -2.27 -2.08 -9.10
C ASP A 146 -1.06 -1.14 -8.93
N GLN A 147 -0.28 -1.33 -7.87
CA GLN A 147 0.99 -0.62 -7.62
C GLN A 147 2.22 -1.38 -8.14
N GLY A 148 2.05 -2.56 -8.75
CA GLY A 148 3.13 -3.39 -9.29
C GLY A 148 3.84 -4.29 -8.27
N TYR A 149 3.38 -4.36 -7.02
CA TYR A 149 3.93 -5.25 -5.98
C TYR A 149 3.31 -6.64 -6.09
N TYR A 150 3.60 -7.35 -7.18
CA TYR A 150 2.96 -8.63 -7.50
C TYR A 150 3.29 -9.75 -6.50
N ASP A 151 4.52 -9.82 -5.98
CA ASP A 151 4.90 -10.85 -5.00
C ASP A 151 4.11 -10.73 -3.70
N THR A 152 3.96 -9.50 -3.18
CA THR A 152 3.15 -9.25 -1.97
C THR A 152 1.67 -9.52 -2.24
N ALA A 153 1.16 -9.16 -3.42
CA ALA A 153 -0.21 -9.48 -3.80
C ALA A 153 -0.45 -10.99 -3.88
N LEU A 154 0.53 -11.74 -4.40
CA LEU A 154 0.48 -13.19 -4.51
C LEU A 154 0.39 -13.85 -3.12
N GLU A 155 1.30 -13.48 -2.20
CA GLU A 155 1.32 -14.02 -0.84
C GLU A 155 0.00 -13.78 -0.09
N LEU A 156 -0.58 -12.58 -0.24
CA LEU A 156 -1.85 -12.23 0.40
C LEU A 156 -3.01 -13.04 -0.18
N ASN A 157 -3.08 -13.18 -1.51
CA ASN A 157 -4.13 -13.98 -2.16
C ASN A 157 -4.02 -15.48 -1.82
N GLN A 158 -2.81 -16.02 -1.69
CA GLN A 158 -2.60 -17.41 -1.26
C GLN A 158 -3.15 -17.65 0.14
N LYS A 159 -2.81 -16.80 1.11
CA LYS A 159 -3.33 -16.90 2.48
C LYS A 159 -4.85 -16.70 2.53
N ALA A 160 -5.38 -15.75 1.77
CA ALA A 160 -6.83 -15.54 1.69
C ALA A 160 -7.56 -16.77 1.14
N LEU A 161 -6.98 -17.43 0.13
CA LEU A 161 -7.51 -18.67 -0.43
C LEU A 161 -7.47 -19.82 0.57
N GLU A 162 -6.38 -19.97 1.33
CA GLU A 162 -6.27 -20.98 2.39
C GLU A 162 -7.37 -20.82 3.45
N ILE A 163 -7.58 -19.59 3.93
CA ILE A 163 -8.63 -19.29 4.90
C ILE A 163 -10.03 -19.63 4.34
N ARG A 164 -10.33 -19.22 3.10
CA ARG A 164 -11.63 -19.52 2.48
C ARG A 164 -11.84 -21.02 2.27
N ARG A 165 -10.80 -21.75 1.85
CA ARG A 165 -10.84 -23.22 1.74
C ARG A 165 -11.12 -23.89 3.07
N GLU A 166 -10.50 -23.44 4.15
CA GLU A 166 -10.71 -23.99 5.50
C GLU A 166 -12.11 -23.70 6.03
N LYS A 167 -12.61 -22.47 5.86
CA LYS A 167 -13.84 -22.01 6.50
C LYS A 167 -15.11 -22.25 5.69
N LEU A 168 -15.04 -22.15 4.36
CA LEU A 168 -16.19 -22.30 3.45
C LEU A 168 -16.16 -23.64 2.71
N GLY A 169 -14.96 -24.23 2.59
CA GLY A 169 -14.74 -25.46 1.86
C GLY A 169 -14.18 -25.22 0.45
N PRO A 170 -13.62 -26.27 -0.18
CA PRO A 170 -12.94 -26.17 -1.47
C PRO A 170 -13.88 -25.91 -2.66
N ASN A 171 -15.17 -26.25 -2.54
CA ASN A 171 -16.17 -26.13 -3.62
C ASN A 171 -17.13 -24.94 -3.41
N ASP A 172 -16.77 -24.00 -2.55
CA ASP A 172 -17.56 -22.80 -2.32
C ASP A 172 -17.29 -21.72 -3.38
N ALA A 173 -18.30 -20.91 -3.70
CA ALA A 173 -18.20 -19.84 -4.69
C ALA A 173 -17.18 -18.76 -4.32
N ASP A 174 -17.01 -18.45 -3.04
CA ASP A 174 -16.01 -17.48 -2.58
C ASP A 174 -14.60 -18.07 -2.64
N THR A 175 -14.46 -19.38 -2.41
CA THR A 175 -13.20 -20.09 -2.65
C THR A 175 -12.82 -20.04 -4.13
N ALA A 176 -13.76 -20.28 -5.04
CA ALA A 176 -13.53 -20.16 -6.48
C ALA A 176 -13.15 -18.71 -6.89
N THR A 177 -13.79 -17.72 -6.28
CA THR A 177 -13.46 -16.30 -6.50
C THR A 177 -12.02 -16.00 -6.09
N ALA A 178 -11.58 -16.46 -4.92
CA ALA A 178 -10.20 -16.28 -4.48
C ALA A 178 -9.17 -17.00 -5.37
N MET A 179 -9.53 -18.13 -5.97
CA MET A 179 -8.68 -18.82 -6.96
C MET A 179 -8.53 -17.99 -8.24
N ASN A 180 -9.60 -17.34 -8.71
CA ASN A 180 -9.54 -16.40 -9.82
C ASN A 180 -8.65 -15.19 -9.52
N ASP A 181 -8.73 -14.65 -8.30
CA ASP A 181 -7.89 -13.51 -7.89
C ASP A 181 -6.40 -13.87 -7.86
N LEU A 182 -6.08 -15.05 -7.33
CA LEU A 182 -4.72 -15.57 -7.33
C LEU A 182 -4.20 -15.81 -8.77
N ALA A 183 -5.03 -16.39 -9.63
CA ALA A 183 -4.72 -16.61 -11.03
C ALA A 183 -4.46 -15.31 -11.80
N CYS A 184 -5.22 -14.25 -11.50
CA CYS A 184 -5.01 -12.92 -12.09
C CYS A 184 -3.62 -12.36 -11.76
N VAL A 185 -3.15 -12.52 -10.52
CA VAL A 185 -1.81 -12.05 -10.12
C VAL A 185 -0.73 -12.87 -10.83
N LEU A 186 -0.84 -14.20 -10.85
CA LEU A 186 0.10 -15.08 -11.55
C LEU A 186 0.21 -14.76 -13.05
N LYS A 187 -0.93 -14.50 -13.70
CA LYS A 187 -0.94 -14.07 -15.11
C LYS A 187 -0.15 -12.78 -15.33
N LEU A 188 -0.23 -11.81 -14.41
CA LEU A 188 0.52 -10.56 -14.52
C LEU A 188 2.02 -10.75 -14.30
N GLN A 189 2.42 -11.78 -13.55
CA GLN A 189 3.82 -12.18 -13.40
C GLN A 189 4.34 -13.03 -14.57
N GLY A 190 3.48 -13.41 -15.53
CA GLY A 190 3.84 -14.26 -16.67
C GLY A 190 3.73 -15.76 -16.40
N GLU A 191 3.23 -16.16 -15.22
CA GLU A 191 3.04 -17.56 -14.82
C GLU A 191 1.72 -18.13 -15.39
N TYR A 192 1.64 -18.20 -16.72
CA TYR A 192 0.39 -18.49 -17.44
C TYR A 192 -0.13 -19.90 -17.18
N ASP A 193 0.73 -20.91 -17.06
CA ASP A 193 0.31 -22.29 -16.83
C ASP A 193 -0.32 -22.47 -15.44
N ALA A 194 0.28 -21.86 -14.42
CA ALA A 194 -0.24 -21.86 -13.06
C ALA A 194 -1.57 -21.09 -12.97
N ALA A 195 -1.66 -19.92 -13.63
CA ALA A 195 -2.88 -19.14 -13.71
C ALA A 195 -4.01 -19.91 -14.42
N LEU A 196 -3.72 -20.55 -15.56
CA LEU A 196 -4.70 -21.32 -16.32
C LEU A 196 -5.27 -22.47 -15.50
N LYS A 197 -4.41 -23.19 -14.77
CA LYS A 197 -4.85 -24.28 -13.88
C LYS A 197 -5.83 -23.79 -12.82
N LEU A 198 -5.50 -22.68 -12.14
CA LEU A 198 -6.39 -22.09 -11.13
C LEU A 198 -7.71 -21.59 -11.73
N PHE A 199 -7.69 -20.97 -12.93
CA PHE A 199 -8.91 -20.57 -13.62
C PHE A 199 -9.81 -21.76 -13.96
N GLN A 200 -9.23 -22.89 -14.39
CA GLN A 200 -9.98 -24.11 -14.69
C GLN A 200 -10.59 -24.72 -13.42
N GLU A 201 -9.82 -24.78 -12.33
CA GLU A 201 -10.31 -25.26 -11.04
C GLU A 201 -11.45 -24.38 -10.51
N ALA A 202 -11.31 -23.05 -10.59
CA ALA A 202 -12.36 -22.11 -10.20
C ALA A 202 -13.62 -22.23 -11.06
N LEU A 203 -13.47 -22.44 -12.38
CA LEU A 203 -14.59 -22.62 -13.30
C LEU A 203 -15.36 -23.90 -13.03
N ALA A 204 -14.69 -24.98 -12.62
CA ALA A 204 -15.33 -26.25 -12.30
C ALA A 204 -16.23 -26.19 -11.04
N ILE A 205 -16.04 -25.17 -10.19
CA ILE A 205 -16.82 -24.94 -8.97
C ILE A 205 -18.07 -24.07 -9.25
N ARG A 206 -18.05 -23.27 -10.32
CA ARG A 206 -19.06 -22.25 -10.63
C ARG A 206 -20.33 -22.80 -11.26
#